data_AF-A0A0C9UT93-F1
#
_entry.id   AF-A0A0C9UT93-F1
#
_cell.length_a   1.000
_cell.length_b   1.000
_cell.length_c   1.000
_cell.angle_alpha   90.00
_cell.angle_beta   90.00
_cell.angle_gamma   90.00
#
_symmetry.space_group_name_H-M   'P 1'
#
loop_
_entity.id
_entity.type
_entity.pdbx_description
1 polymer ?
#
loop_
_entity_poly.entity_id
_entity_poly.type
_entity_poly.pdbx_seq_one_letter_code
_entity_poly.pdbx_strand_id
1 'polypeptide(L)'
;WRHCHDLVQNYDETLCEAWKDEIDKLLVFAGLFSAAVTAFVVESYTWLQEDPTEASLRILTKISLQLQSNNIATELPYTTSNFIPQATNIRVNILWYLSLTLSLATVVTGILCMQWLREYRKYTGVFPDKATLSIRQMRFDGLHKWGVPKIISALPTLLQVAVILFFVGLVDFLWHINIMVALPVVICIGLILLFVLFTTLAPTVQASLPSSFVDIDYRIINQCPYKSPQSWLFILLS
;
A
#
# COMPACT_ATOMS: atom_id res chain seq x y z
N TRP A 1 -5.87 -33.23 30.35
CA TRP A 1 -4.65 -33.26 29.53
C TRP A 1 -4.96 -33.45 28.05
N ARG A 2 -5.48 -34.60 27.59
CA ARG A 2 -5.88 -34.78 26.16
C ARG A 2 -6.86 -33.71 25.66
N HIS A 3 -7.95 -33.50 26.39
CA HIS A 3 -8.94 -32.46 26.05
C HIS A 3 -8.32 -31.04 25.97
N CYS A 4 -7.40 -30.68 26.86
CA CYS A 4 -6.72 -29.39 26.82
C CYS A 4 -5.77 -29.28 25.60
N HIS A 5 -5.09 -30.36 25.25
CA HIS A 5 -4.24 -30.43 24.06
C HIS A 5 -5.07 -30.22 22.79
N ASP A 6 -6.20 -30.91 22.67
CA ASP A 6 -7.08 -30.81 21.50
C ASP A 6 -7.67 -29.39 21.37
N LEU A 7 -8.07 -28.76 22.48
CA LEU A 7 -8.54 -27.37 22.48
C LEU A 7 -7.47 -26.37 22.01
N VAL A 8 -6.23 -26.53 22.49
CA VAL A 8 -5.11 -25.65 22.13
C VAL A 8 -4.70 -25.84 20.68
N GLN A 9 -4.65 -27.09 20.22
CA GLN A 9 -4.35 -27.41 18.82
C GLN A 9 -5.41 -26.84 17.88
N ASN A 10 -6.70 -27.01 18.20
CA ASN A 10 -7.79 -26.44 17.40
C ASN A 10 -7.73 -24.90 17.36
N TYR A 11 -7.38 -24.26 18.48
CA TYR A 11 -7.22 -22.81 18.53
C TYR A 11 -6.07 -22.35 17.62
N ASP A 12 -4.91 -23.01 17.68
CA ASP A 12 -3.77 -22.67 16.83
C ASP A 12 -4.05 -22.90 15.35
N GLU A 13 -4.70 -24.01 15.02
CA GLU A 13 -5.08 -24.32 13.65
C GLU A 13 -6.03 -23.26 13.10
N THR A 14 -7.08 -22.92 13.85
CA THR A 14 -8.04 -21.88 13.47
C THR A 14 -7.36 -20.52 13.28
N LEU A 15 -6.48 -20.13 14.21
CA LEU A 15 -5.77 -18.85 14.14
C LEU A 15 -4.81 -18.79 12.94
N CYS A 16 -4.03 -19.87 12.74
CA CYS A 16 -3.08 -19.95 11.64
C CYS A 16 -3.80 -19.99 10.28
N GLU A 17 -4.91 -20.71 10.16
CA GLU A 17 -5.71 -20.75 8.95
C GLU A 17 -6.32 -19.38 8.64
N ALA A 18 -6.87 -18.68 9.63
CA ALA A 18 -7.40 -17.33 9.44
C ALA A 18 -6.35 -16.34 8.94
N TRP A 19 -5.16 -16.30 9.56
CA TRP A 19 -4.07 -15.42 9.11
C TRP A 19 -3.52 -15.81 7.75
N LYS A 20 -3.41 -17.11 7.48
CA LYS A 20 -3.00 -17.59 6.17
C LYS A 20 -4.00 -17.15 5.10
N ASP A 21 -5.29 -17.37 5.30
CA ASP A 21 -6.32 -17.00 4.34
C ASP A 21 -6.35 -15.48 4.09
N GLU A 22 -6.12 -14.67 5.13
CA GLU A 22 -5.99 -13.21 4.99
C GLU A 22 -4.77 -12.82 4.16
N ILE A 23 -3.59 -13.36 4.48
CA ILE A 23 -2.35 -13.07 3.76
C ILE A 23 -2.46 -13.52 2.30
N ASP A 24 -2.95 -14.73 2.02
CA ASP A 24 -3.08 -15.24 0.64
C ASP A 24 -3.96 -14.33 -0.23
N LYS A 25 -5.08 -13.83 0.31
CA LYS A 25 -5.94 -12.85 -0.38
C LYS A 25 -5.23 -11.52 -0.62
N LEU A 26 -4.50 -11.01 0.38
CA LEU A 26 -3.74 -9.77 0.26
C LEU A 26 -2.63 -9.89 -0.79
N LEU A 27 -1.93 -11.02 -0.84
CA LEU A 27 -0.86 -11.26 -1.81
C LEU A 27 -1.39 -11.27 -3.26
N VAL A 28 -2.54 -11.90 -3.50
CA VAL A 28 -3.20 -11.88 -4.81
C VAL A 28 -3.58 -10.45 -5.21
N PHE A 29 -4.21 -9.71 -4.31
CA PHE A 29 -4.58 -8.32 -4.57
C PHE A 29 -3.34 -7.44 -4.83
N ALA A 30 -2.30 -7.55 -4.01
CA ALA A 30 -1.05 -6.81 -4.17
C ALA A 30 -0.35 -7.15 -5.50
N GLY A 31 -0.37 -8.40 -5.94
CA GLY A 31 0.15 -8.81 -7.24
C GLY A 31 -0.59 -8.16 -8.41
N LEU A 32 -1.93 -8.20 -8.39
CA LEU A 32 -2.77 -7.57 -9.42
C LEU A 32 -2.60 -6.05 -9.44
N PHE A 33 -2.58 -5.42 -8.27
CA PHE A 33 -2.32 -3.99 -8.13
C PHE A 33 -0.94 -3.61 -8.66
N SER A 34 0.10 -4.37 -8.31
CA SER A 34 1.47 -4.12 -8.80
C SER A 34 1.54 -4.22 -10.32
N ALA A 35 0.87 -5.20 -10.93
CA ALA A 35 0.80 -5.33 -12.37
C ALA A 35 0.14 -4.11 -13.03
N ALA A 36 -0.98 -3.63 -12.46
CA ALA A 36 -1.65 -2.42 -12.95
C ALA A 36 -0.75 -1.18 -12.83
N VAL A 37 -0.14 -0.94 -11.67
CA VAL A 37 0.77 0.20 -11.43
C VAL A 37 2.00 0.13 -12.35
N THR A 38 2.52 -1.07 -12.62
CA THR A 38 3.68 -1.26 -13.50
C THR A 38 3.43 -0.72 -14.90
N ALA A 39 2.21 -0.85 -15.44
CA ALA A 39 1.87 -0.29 -16.75
C ALA A 39 2.00 1.25 -16.77
N PHE A 40 1.56 1.91 -15.71
CA PHE A 40 1.70 3.37 -15.56
C PHE A 40 3.16 3.79 -15.36
N VAL A 41 3.93 3.02 -14.58
CA VAL A 41 5.35 3.29 -14.33
C VAL A 41 6.20 3.14 -15.59
N VAL A 42 5.92 2.13 -16.42
CA VAL A 42 6.63 1.92 -17.70
C VAL A 42 6.40 3.11 -18.63
N GLU A 43 5.17 3.60 -18.71
CA GLU A 43 4.85 4.78 -19.52
C GLU A 43 5.51 6.05 -18.94
N SER A 44 5.38 6.28 -17.63
CA SER A 44 5.86 7.52 -16.98
C SER A 44 7.37 7.65 -16.90
N TYR A 45 8.09 6.53 -16.97
CA TYR A 45 9.55 6.51 -17.04
C TYR A 45 10.07 7.31 -18.24
N THR A 46 9.37 7.26 -19.37
CA THR A 46 9.76 7.98 -20.58
C THR A 46 9.72 9.49 -20.38
N TRP A 47 8.85 10.02 -19.50
CA TRP A 47 8.73 11.45 -19.23
C TRP A 47 9.91 12.03 -18.42
N LEU A 48 10.74 11.16 -17.86
CA LEU A 48 11.97 11.53 -17.15
C LEU A 48 13.20 11.48 -18.08
N GLN A 49 13.02 11.05 -19.32
CA GLN A 49 14.07 11.00 -20.33
C GLN A 49 13.81 12.02 -21.43
N GLU A 50 14.87 12.50 -22.07
CA GLU A 50 14.74 13.35 -23.24
C GLU A 50 14.22 12.52 -24.41
N ASP A 51 13.16 12.99 -25.07
CA ASP A 51 12.64 12.32 -26.26
C ASP A 51 13.67 12.45 -27.40
N PRO A 52 14.18 11.34 -27.95
CA PRO A 52 15.16 11.37 -29.03
C PRO A 52 14.60 12.06 -30.28
N THR A 53 13.29 12.03 -30.51
CA THR A 53 12.66 12.73 -31.62
C THR A 53 12.63 14.23 -31.40
N GLU A 54 12.33 14.72 -30.18
CA GLU A 54 12.43 16.14 -29.86
C GLU A 54 13.87 16.66 -29.95
N ALA A 55 14.84 15.89 -29.45
CA ALA A 55 16.26 16.24 -29.57
C ALA A 55 16.66 16.35 -31.05
N SER A 56 16.21 15.40 -31.88
CA SER A 56 16.43 15.41 -33.33
C SER A 56 15.78 16.62 -34.01
N LEU A 57 14.52 16.93 -33.67
CA LEU A 57 13.77 18.08 -34.20
C LEU A 57 14.41 19.41 -33.79
N ARG A 58 14.91 19.53 -32.55
CA ARG A 58 15.66 20.71 -32.10
C ARG A 58 16.92 20.90 -32.93
N ILE A 59 17.68 19.83 -33.18
CA ILE A 59 18.87 19.88 -34.04
C ILE A 59 18.49 20.26 -35.47
N LEU A 60 17.45 19.65 -36.04
CA LEU A 60 17.01 19.90 -37.41
C LEU A 60 16.53 21.34 -37.62
N THR A 61 15.80 21.88 -36.64
CA THR A 61 15.35 23.29 -36.64
C THR A 61 16.54 24.25 -36.51
N LYS A 62 17.57 23.89 -35.73
CA LYS A 62 18.80 24.69 -35.68
C LYS A 62 19.57 24.64 -37.00
N ILE A 63 19.68 23.48 -37.64
CA ILE A 63 20.30 23.34 -38.97
C ILE A 63 19.53 24.14 -40.02
N SER A 64 18.19 24.09 -40.00
CA SER A 64 17.39 24.86 -40.96
C SER A 64 17.56 26.37 -40.79
N LEU A 65 17.62 26.87 -39.55
CA LEU A 65 17.91 28.28 -39.25
C LEU A 65 19.33 28.69 -39.68
N GLN A 66 20.33 27.81 -39.49
CA GLN A 66 21.69 28.04 -39.97
C GLN A 66 21.77 28.10 -41.50
N LEU A 67 21.06 27.20 -42.20
CA LEU A 67 21.01 27.18 -43.66
C LEU A 67 20.22 28.37 -44.25
N GLN A 68 19.22 28.88 -43.52
CA GLN A 68 18.46 30.08 -43.92
C GLN A 68 19.28 31.36 -43.72
N SER A 69 20.21 31.38 -42.76
CA SER A 69 21.17 32.46 -42.51
C SER A 69 22.30 32.45 -43.56
N ASN A 70 21.98 32.82 -44.80
CA ASN A 70 22.95 32.92 -45.88
C ASN A 70 23.92 34.10 -45.62
N ASN A 71 25.15 33.78 -45.15
CA ASN A 71 26.36 34.65 -45.14
C ASN A 71 26.60 35.65 -43.99
N ILE A 72 26.01 35.50 -42.81
CA ILE A 72 26.57 36.17 -41.62
C ILE A 72 26.93 35.08 -40.61
N ALA A 73 28.24 34.89 -40.40
CA ALA A 73 28.80 34.03 -39.36
C ALA A 73 28.41 34.59 -37.98
N THR A 74 27.14 34.43 -37.63
CA THR A 74 26.64 34.66 -36.28
C THR A 74 26.81 33.30 -35.61
N GLU A 75 27.90 33.12 -34.87
CA GLU A 75 28.04 31.97 -33.98
C GLU A 75 26.88 32.02 -32.99
N LEU A 76 25.79 31.31 -33.30
CA LEU A 76 24.70 31.11 -32.37
C LEU A 76 25.29 30.35 -31.18
N PRO A 77 25.26 30.90 -29.95
CA PRO A 77 25.85 30.26 -28.80
C PRO A 77 25.24 28.86 -28.66
N TYR A 78 26.11 27.85 -28.66
CA TYR A 78 25.74 26.45 -28.50
C TYR A 78 25.26 26.23 -27.05
N THR A 79 24.04 26.68 -26.76
CA THR A 79 23.33 26.32 -25.54
C THR A 79 22.72 24.96 -25.77
N THR A 80 23.45 23.92 -25.35
CA THR A 80 22.85 22.63 -24.98
C THR A 80 21.98 22.91 -23.75
N SER A 81 20.70 23.17 -23.97
CA SER A 81 19.75 23.15 -22.86
C SER A 81 19.66 21.70 -22.41
N ASN A 82 20.23 21.37 -21.26
CA ASN A 82 20.07 20.05 -20.67
C ASN A 82 18.58 19.80 -20.44
N PHE A 83 18.11 18.59 -20.75
CA PHE A 83 16.75 18.19 -20.47
C PHE A 83 16.46 18.30 -18.97
N ILE A 84 15.42 19.05 -18.62
CA ILE A 84 14.91 19.18 -17.25
C ILE A 84 13.45 18.71 -17.29
N PRO A 85 13.13 17.56 -16.67
CA PRO A 85 11.77 17.07 -16.65
C PRO A 85 10.86 18.03 -15.85
N GLN A 86 9.60 18.11 -16.25
CA GLN A 86 8.62 18.95 -15.57
C GLN A 86 8.40 18.48 -14.13
N ALA A 87 8.24 19.42 -13.19
CA ALA A 87 8.07 19.12 -11.77
C ALA A 87 6.86 18.19 -11.49
N THR A 88 5.78 18.32 -12.27
CA THR A 88 4.62 17.42 -12.21
C THR A 88 5.00 15.99 -12.55
N ASN A 89 5.76 15.77 -13.64
CA ASN A 89 6.20 14.43 -14.06
C ASN A 89 7.05 13.77 -12.97
N ILE A 90 7.93 14.53 -12.32
CA ILE A 90 8.74 14.04 -11.20
C ILE A 90 7.84 13.62 -10.03
N ARG A 91 6.88 14.46 -9.62
CA ARG A 91 5.97 14.18 -8.50
C ARG A 91 5.11 12.94 -8.75
N VAL A 92 4.51 12.82 -9.94
CA VAL A 92 3.69 11.66 -10.34
C VAL A 92 4.52 10.38 -10.32
N ASN A 93 5.73 10.41 -10.91
CA ASN A 93 6.62 9.25 -10.89
C ASN A 93 6.98 8.84 -9.45
N ILE A 94 7.34 9.79 -8.57
CA ILE A 94 7.65 9.47 -7.16
C ILE A 94 6.48 8.74 -6.51
N LEU A 95 5.23 9.22 -6.69
CA LEU A 95 4.04 8.60 -6.11
C LEU A 95 3.80 7.19 -6.64
N TRP A 96 3.95 6.97 -7.95
CA TRP A 96 3.74 5.65 -8.57
C TRP A 96 4.84 4.65 -8.21
N TYR A 97 6.12 5.07 -8.20
CA TYR A 97 7.22 4.24 -7.74
C TYR A 97 7.08 3.86 -6.26
N LEU A 98 6.76 4.82 -5.38
CA LEU A 98 6.52 4.54 -3.96
C LEU A 98 5.35 3.58 -3.75
N SER A 99 4.24 3.79 -4.46
CA SER A 99 3.11 2.87 -4.45
C SER A 99 3.52 1.44 -4.85
N LEU A 100 4.24 1.29 -5.96
CA LEU A 100 4.72 -0.01 -6.43
C LEU A 100 5.66 -0.67 -5.40
N THR A 101 6.60 0.08 -4.85
CA THR A 101 7.54 -0.41 -3.84
C THR A 101 6.84 -0.86 -2.57
N LEU A 102 5.87 -0.11 -2.06
CA LEU A 102 5.10 -0.48 -0.86
C LEU A 102 4.23 -1.71 -1.09
N SER A 103 3.63 -1.83 -2.28
CA SER A 103 2.89 -3.04 -2.67
C SER A 103 3.80 -4.27 -2.68
N LEU A 104 4.99 -4.17 -3.29
CA LEU A 104 5.95 -5.28 -3.33
C LEU A 104 6.52 -5.59 -1.93
N ALA A 105 6.76 -4.57 -1.11
CA ALA A 105 7.16 -4.76 0.28
C ALA A 105 6.10 -5.54 1.07
N THR A 106 4.81 -5.22 0.87
CA THR A 106 3.70 -5.98 1.45
C THR A 106 3.75 -7.45 1.04
N VAL A 107 4.05 -7.73 -0.24
CA VAL A 107 4.19 -9.10 -0.75
C VAL A 107 5.31 -9.85 -0.04
N VAL A 108 6.50 -9.24 0.03
CA VAL A 108 7.68 -9.85 0.68
C VAL A 108 7.40 -10.11 2.16
N THR A 109 6.86 -9.13 2.88
CA THR A 109 6.53 -9.28 4.30
C THR A 109 5.43 -10.31 4.54
N GLY A 110 4.41 -10.38 3.66
CA GLY A 110 3.37 -11.41 3.73
C GLY A 110 3.92 -12.83 3.56
N ILE A 111 4.83 -13.03 2.60
CA ILE A 111 5.52 -14.31 2.41
C ILE A 111 6.35 -14.69 3.65
N LEU A 112 7.05 -13.73 4.28
CA LEU A 112 7.79 -13.99 5.53
C LEU A 112 6.84 -14.39 6.66
N CYS A 113 5.69 -13.73 6.81
CA CYS A 113 4.68 -14.09 7.79
C CYS A 113 4.18 -15.53 7.60
N MET A 114 3.96 -15.96 6.34
CA MET A 114 3.61 -17.35 6.03
C MET A 114 4.69 -18.34 6.45
N GLN A 115 5.96 -17.99 6.25
CA GLN A 115 7.08 -18.84 6.66
C GLN A 115 7.14 -19.01 8.18
N TRP A 116 6.96 -17.92 8.93
CA TRP A 116 6.90 -17.97 10.40
C TRP A 116 5.73 -18.81 10.90
N LEU A 117 4.56 -18.67 10.27
CA LEU A 117 3.36 -19.42 10.64
C LEU A 117 3.50 -20.91 10.35
N ARG A 118 4.13 -21.26 9.23
CA ARG A 118 4.46 -22.64 8.88
C ARG A 118 5.42 -23.26 9.89
N GLU A 119 6.45 -22.53 10.29
CA GLU A 119 7.43 -23.01 11.29
C GLU A 119 6.80 -23.16 12.68
N TYR A 120 5.85 -22.29 13.03
CA TYR A 120 5.04 -22.42 14.24
C TYR A 120 4.21 -23.72 14.23
N ARG A 121 3.49 -24.01 13.13
CA ARG A 121 2.62 -25.20 13.00
C ARG A 121 3.39 -26.53 12.95
N LYS A 122 4.65 -26.53 12.49
CA LYS A 122 5.45 -27.76 12.32
C LYS A 122 5.60 -28.62 13.59
N TYR A 123 5.47 -28.03 14.78
CA TYR A 123 5.75 -28.68 16.05
C TYR A 123 4.51 -28.97 16.92
N THR A 124 3.32 -28.55 16.51
CA THR A 124 2.08 -28.76 17.28
C THR A 124 1.52 -30.19 17.19
N GLY A 125 2.14 -31.08 16.40
CA GLY A 125 1.66 -32.46 16.16
C GLY A 125 2.43 -33.58 16.86
N VAL A 126 3.43 -33.29 17.72
CA VAL A 126 4.36 -34.32 18.23
C VAL A 126 4.10 -34.62 19.72
N PHE A 127 3.28 -35.64 19.96
CA PHE A 127 2.94 -36.31 21.24
C PHE A 127 2.32 -35.45 22.37
N PRO A 128 1.31 -35.98 23.10
CA PRO A 128 0.67 -35.29 24.22
C PRO A 128 1.54 -35.40 25.49
N ASP A 129 2.77 -34.89 25.42
CA ASP A 129 3.65 -34.73 26.57
C ASP A 129 3.60 -33.30 27.10
N LYS A 130 3.79 -33.14 28.42
CA LYS A 130 3.86 -31.82 29.06
C LYS A 130 5.01 -30.97 28.49
N ALA A 131 6.10 -31.61 28.06
CA ALA A 131 7.23 -30.92 27.43
C ALA A 131 6.87 -30.33 26.05
N THR A 132 6.01 -30.97 25.27
CA THR A 132 5.54 -30.44 23.98
C THR A 132 4.70 -29.18 24.17
N LEU A 133 3.80 -29.18 25.16
CA LEU A 133 2.95 -28.03 25.48
C LEU A 133 3.78 -26.81 25.93
N SER A 134 4.84 -27.01 26.71
CA SER A 134 5.71 -25.89 27.13
C SER A 134 6.50 -25.30 25.97
N ILE A 135 7.00 -26.13 25.04
CA ILE A 135 7.68 -25.66 23.82
C ILE A 135 6.71 -24.89 22.92
N ARG A 136 5.48 -25.38 22.74
CA ARG A 136 4.43 -24.66 22.00
C ARG A 136 4.16 -23.30 22.64
N GLN A 137 3.99 -23.24 23.96
CA GLN A 137 3.71 -21.98 24.65
C GLN A 137 4.86 -20.99 24.51
N MET A 138 6.10 -21.44 24.67
CA MET A 138 7.29 -20.61 24.45
C MET A 138 7.30 -19.99 23.03
N ARG A 139 6.94 -20.78 22.01
CA ARG A 139 6.87 -20.28 20.62
C ARG A 139 5.71 -19.32 20.39
N PHE A 140 4.54 -19.60 20.96
CA PHE A 140 3.36 -18.72 20.88
C PHE A 140 3.65 -17.36 21.54
N ASP A 141 4.28 -17.39 22.72
CA ASP A 141 4.72 -16.19 23.42
C ASP A 141 5.81 -15.46 22.63
N GLY A 142 6.71 -16.20 21.98
CA GLY A 142 7.68 -15.65 21.03
C GLY A 142 7.00 -14.91 19.88
N LEU A 143 6.03 -15.55 19.22
CA LEU A 143 5.26 -14.96 18.11
C LEU A 143 4.61 -13.63 18.51
N HIS A 144 4.05 -13.56 19.72
CA HIS A 144 3.42 -12.35 20.26
C HIS A 144 4.43 -11.29 20.68
N LYS A 145 5.51 -11.67 21.38
CA LYS A 145 6.56 -10.74 21.82
C LYS A 145 7.29 -10.09 20.65
N TRP A 146 7.51 -10.84 19.57
CA TRP A 146 8.09 -10.32 18.32
C TRP A 146 7.06 -9.57 17.45
N GLY A 147 5.81 -9.45 17.89
CA GLY A 147 4.81 -8.62 17.25
C GLY A 147 4.29 -9.16 15.91
N VAL A 148 4.47 -10.44 15.61
CA VAL A 148 4.00 -11.03 14.33
C VAL A 148 2.50 -10.77 14.08
N PRO A 149 1.59 -10.89 15.07
CA PRO A 149 0.18 -10.54 14.86
C PRO A 149 -0.01 -9.08 14.43
N LYS A 150 0.81 -8.15 14.96
CA LYS A 150 0.77 -6.74 14.57
C LYS A 150 1.27 -6.55 13.14
N ILE A 151 2.34 -7.24 12.75
CA ILE A 151 2.86 -7.22 11.38
C ILE A 151 1.79 -7.70 10.40
N ILE A 152 1.14 -8.84 10.69
CA ILE A 152 0.05 -9.38 9.84
C ILE A 152 -1.08 -8.35 9.71
N SER A 153 -1.52 -7.75 10.82
CA SER A 153 -2.55 -6.71 10.80
C SER A 153 -2.14 -5.41 10.08
N ALA A 154 -0.84 -5.17 9.89
CA ALA A 154 -0.30 -4.01 9.19
C ALA A 154 -0.08 -4.26 7.68
N LEU A 155 -0.15 -5.51 7.20
CA LEU A 155 -0.06 -5.78 5.76
C LEU A 155 -1.19 -5.11 4.97
N PRO A 156 -2.48 -5.20 5.39
CA PRO A 156 -3.55 -4.47 4.72
C PRO A 156 -3.37 -2.95 4.75
N THR A 157 -2.84 -2.39 5.84
CA THR A 157 -2.64 -0.93 5.95
C THR A 157 -1.57 -0.45 5.00
N LEU A 158 -0.44 -1.16 4.92
CA LEU A 158 0.66 -0.83 4.00
C LEU A 158 0.18 -0.83 2.54
N LEU A 159 -0.63 -1.83 2.19
CA LEU A 159 -1.21 -1.97 0.85
C LEU A 159 -2.23 -0.88 0.53
N GLN A 160 -3.06 -0.50 1.50
CA GLN A 160 -3.99 0.62 1.31
C GLN A 160 -3.26 1.95 1.15
N VAL A 161 -2.19 2.20 1.89
CA VAL A 161 -1.34 3.38 1.69
C VAL A 161 -0.77 3.40 0.27
N ALA A 162 -0.32 2.26 -0.25
CA ALA A 162 0.13 2.14 -1.63
C ALA A 162 -0.97 2.51 -2.63
N VAL A 163 -2.18 1.99 -2.45
CA VAL A 163 -3.35 2.31 -3.30
C VAL A 163 -3.70 3.80 -3.25
N ILE A 164 -3.66 4.42 -2.07
CA ILE A 164 -3.92 5.86 -1.91
C ILE A 164 -2.87 6.67 -2.66
N LEU A 165 -1.58 6.34 -2.50
CA LEU A 165 -0.49 7.02 -3.23
C LEU A 165 -0.66 6.91 -4.74
N PHE A 166 -1.05 5.74 -5.24
CA PHE A 166 -1.36 5.54 -6.66
C PHE A 166 -2.50 6.45 -7.12
N PHE A 167 -3.61 6.49 -6.38
CA PHE A 167 -4.74 7.35 -6.73
C PHE A 167 -4.39 8.84 -6.68
N VAL A 168 -3.59 9.29 -5.72
CA VAL A 168 -3.11 10.68 -5.68
C VAL A 168 -2.29 10.99 -6.94
N GLY A 169 -1.38 10.10 -7.33
CA GLY A 169 -0.61 10.26 -8.56
C GLY A 169 -1.48 10.23 -9.82
N LEU A 170 -2.51 9.36 -9.85
CA LEU A 170 -3.46 9.25 -10.95
C LEU A 170 -4.30 10.54 -11.11
N VAL A 171 -4.76 11.12 -10.00
CA VAL A 171 -5.50 12.39 -10.02
C VAL A 171 -4.62 13.52 -10.53
N ASP A 172 -3.38 13.66 -10.02
CA ASP A 172 -2.45 14.69 -10.45
C ASP A 172 -2.13 14.56 -11.96
N PHE A 173 -1.94 13.32 -12.44
CA PHE A 173 -1.73 13.01 -13.85
C PHE A 173 -2.92 13.40 -14.74
N LEU A 174 -4.13 12.96 -14.40
CA LEU A 174 -5.33 13.23 -15.21
C LEU A 174 -5.66 14.72 -15.25
N TRP A 175 -5.45 15.44 -14.14
CA TRP A 175 -5.69 16.87 -14.05
C TRP A 175 -4.84 17.67 -15.05
N HIS A 176 -3.60 17.25 -15.29
CA HIS A 176 -2.69 17.90 -16.22
C HIS A 176 -2.96 17.54 -17.69
N ILE A 177 -3.54 16.36 -17.96
CA ILE A 177 -3.90 15.96 -19.34
C ILE A 177 -5.19 16.64 -19.78
N ASN A 178 -6.29 16.39 -19.08
CA ASN A 178 -7.60 16.90 -19.48
C ASN A 178 -8.59 16.87 -18.31
N ILE A 179 -9.04 18.05 -17.90
CA ILE A 179 -9.97 18.21 -16.77
C ILE A 179 -11.31 17.50 -16.99
N MET A 180 -11.76 17.35 -18.23
CA MET A 180 -13.03 16.66 -18.56
C MET A 180 -12.95 15.17 -18.27
N VAL A 181 -11.77 14.55 -18.46
CA VAL A 181 -11.53 13.14 -18.12
C VAL A 181 -11.22 13.00 -16.63
N ALA A 182 -10.51 13.97 -16.04
CA ALA A 182 -10.16 13.96 -14.63
C ALA A 182 -11.38 14.00 -13.71
N LEU A 183 -12.37 14.85 -14.01
CA LEU A 183 -13.51 15.12 -13.14
C LEU A 183 -14.30 13.87 -12.71
N PRO A 184 -14.77 12.99 -13.62
CA PRO A 184 -15.49 11.78 -13.21
C PRO A 184 -14.60 10.83 -12.40
N VAL A 185 -13.32 10.71 -12.74
CA VAL A 185 -12.37 9.82 -12.04
C VAL A 185 -12.11 10.31 -10.60
N VAL A 186 -11.91 11.62 -10.43
CA VAL A 186 -11.73 12.25 -9.11
C VAL A 186 -12.96 12.06 -8.23
N ILE A 187 -14.17 12.21 -8.77
CA ILE A 187 -15.42 11.98 -8.02
C ILE A 187 -15.50 10.53 -7.54
N CYS A 188 -15.26 9.56 -8.43
CA CYS A 188 -15.28 8.15 -8.08
C CYS A 188 -14.23 7.80 -7.00
N ILE A 189 -12.99 8.26 -7.17
CA ILE A 189 -11.92 8.05 -6.18
C ILE A 189 -12.27 8.72 -4.85
N GLY A 190 -12.79 9.95 -4.90
CA GLY A 190 -13.19 10.71 -3.71
C GLY A 190 -14.26 9.99 -2.89
N LEU A 191 -15.27 9.42 -3.54
CA LEU A 191 -16.31 8.62 -2.88
C LEU A 191 -15.73 7.35 -2.23
N ILE A 192 -14.83 6.65 -2.92
CA ILE A 192 -14.16 5.45 -2.38
C ILE A 192 -13.31 5.82 -1.16
N LEU A 193 -12.50 6.87 -1.25
CA LEU A 193 -11.65 7.32 -0.14
C LEU A 193 -12.48 7.81 1.05
N LEU A 194 -13.59 8.52 0.80
CA LEU A 194 -14.50 8.95 1.85
C LEU A 194 -15.11 7.75 2.57
N PHE A 195 -15.54 6.72 1.84
CA PHE A 195 -16.05 5.49 2.44
C PHE A 195 -14.98 4.78 3.29
N VAL A 196 -13.74 4.71 2.82
CA VAL A 196 -12.61 4.13 3.57
C VAL A 196 -12.30 4.95 4.83
N LEU A 197 -12.26 6.28 4.73
CA LEU A 197 -12.06 7.17 5.88
C LEU A 197 -13.19 7.03 6.89
N PHE A 198 -14.44 7.00 6.44
CA PHE A 198 -15.60 6.82 7.31
C PHE A 198 -15.53 5.50 8.07
N THR A 199 -15.24 4.38 7.38
CA THR A 199 -15.14 3.06 8.02
C THR A 199 -13.94 2.94 8.95
N THR A 200 -12.86 3.68 8.72
CA THR A 200 -11.66 3.69 9.57
C THR A 200 -11.79 4.60 10.80
N LEU A 201 -12.46 5.75 10.65
CA LEU A 201 -12.64 6.75 11.71
C LEU A 201 -13.89 6.51 12.57
N ALA A 202 -14.93 5.83 12.06
CA ALA A 202 -16.14 5.58 12.84
C ALA A 202 -15.88 4.91 14.21
N PRO A 203 -14.98 3.92 14.35
CA PRO A 203 -14.68 3.31 15.65
C PRO A 203 -13.88 4.23 16.59
N THR A 204 -13.01 5.09 16.06
CA THR A 204 -12.22 6.05 16.87
C THR A 204 -13.08 7.22 17.35
N VAL A 205 -14.03 7.67 16.53
CA VAL A 205 -15.03 8.67 16.92
C VAL A 205 -15.96 8.11 18.00
N GLN A 206 -16.37 6.84 17.89
CA GLN A 206 -17.14 6.18 18.95
C GLN A 206 -16.34 6.07 20.27
N ALA A 207 -15.03 5.87 20.21
CA ALA A 207 -14.17 5.77 21.38
C ALA A 207 -13.84 7.13 22.04
N SER A 208 -13.84 8.22 21.27
CA SER A 208 -13.47 9.58 21.73
C SER A 208 -14.66 10.45 22.14
N LEU A 209 -15.91 9.98 22.00
CA LEU A 209 -17.09 10.69 22.49
C LEU A 209 -17.05 10.84 24.03
N PRO A 210 -17.17 12.06 24.57
CA PRO A 210 -17.15 12.30 26.01
C PRO A 210 -18.31 11.59 26.71
N SER A 211 -18.04 11.00 27.87
CA SER A 211 -19.04 10.39 28.75
C SER A 211 -20.18 11.36 29.14
N SER A 212 -20.02 12.68 28.97
CA SER A 212 -21.08 13.68 29.21
C SER A 212 -22.26 13.65 28.23
N PHE A 213 -22.14 13.02 27.04
CA PHE A 213 -23.29 12.80 26.14
C PHE A 213 -23.88 11.39 26.26
N VAL A 214 -23.32 10.53 27.13
CA VAL A 214 -23.64 9.11 27.26
C VAL A 214 -24.02 8.82 28.70
N ASP A 215 -25.24 9.19 29.10
CA ASP A 215 -25.80 8.90 30.42
C ASP A 215 -26.75 7.69 30.42
N ILE A 216 -26.58 6.76 29.45
CA ILE A 216 -27.41 5.55 29.37
C ILE A 216 -26.52 4.35 29.04
N ASP A 217 -26.28 3.55 30.08
CA ASP A 217 -26.05 2.11 30.05
C ASP A 217 -25.17 1.57 28.89
N TYR A 218 -23.88 1.42 29.15
CA TYR A 218 -22.85 0.85 28.26
C TYR A 218 -23.20 -0.53 27.66
N ARG A 219 -24.28 -1.18 28.12
CA ARG A 219 -24.83 -2.42 27.58
C ARG A 219 -25.72 -2.26 26.34
N ILE A 220 -26.16 -1.04 25.98
CA ILE A 220 -27.16 -0.80 24.91
C ILE A 220 -26.54 -0.22 23.62
N ILE A 221 -25.27 0.19 23.64
CA ILE A 221 -24.63 0.69 22.42
C ILE A 221 -24.30 -0.49 21.51
N ASN A 222 -25.05 -0.64 20.41
CA ASN A 222 -24.68 -1.51 19.31
C ASN A 222 -23.27 -1.15 18.87
N GLN A 223 -22.30 -2.02 19.15
CA GLN A 223 -20.91 -1.80 18.78
C GLN A 223 -20.85 -1.61 17.27
N CYS A 224 -20.19 -0.55 16.80
CA CYS A 224 -20.07 -0.31 15.37
C CYS A 224 -19.49 -1.56 14.71
N PRO A 225 -20.18 -2.16 13.71
CA PRO A 225 -19.76 -3.44 13.12
C PRO A 225 -18.43 -3.32 12.36
N TYR A 226 -18.01 -2.09 12.04
CA TYR A 226 -16.78 -1.78 11.31
C TYR A 226 -15.54 -1.75 12.21
N LYS A 227 -15.28 -2.82 12.96
CA LYS A 227 -13.99 -2.99 13.67
C LYS A 227 -12.96 -3.58 12.71
N SER A 228 -12.43 -2.75 11.81
CA SER A 228 -11.29 -3.16 10.99
C SER A 228 -10.01 -3.24 11.85
N PRO A 229 -9.02 -4.09 11.51
CA PRO A 229 -7.72 -4.11 12.20
C PRO A 229 -7.03 -2.74 12.24
N GLN A 230 -7.32 -1.89 11.25
CA GLN A 230 -6.78 -0.53 11.15
C GLN A 230 -7.35 0.42 12.21
N SER A 231 -8.64 0.30 12.51
CA SER A 231 -9.27 1.09 13.57
C SER A 231 -8.63 0.81 14.94
N TRP A 232 -8.22 -0.44 15.18
CA TRP A 232 -7.50 -0.83 16.40
C TRP A 232 -6.11 -0.19 16.49
N LEU A 233 -5.37 -0.14 15.38
CA LEU A 233 -4.07 0.54 15.30
C LEU A 233 -4.19 2.03 15.65
N PHE A 234 -5.27 2.68 15.20
CA PHE A 234 -5.53 4.09 15.46
C PHE A 234 -5.95 4.35 16.93
N ILE A 235 -6.76 3.47 17.52
CA ILE A 235 -7.11 3.52 18.96
C ILE A 235 -5.88 3.31 19.84
N LEU A 236 -4.91 2.50 19.40
CA LEU A 236 -3.68 2.26 20.16
C LEU A 236 -2.69 3.44 20.11
N LEU A 237 -2.87 4.36 19.16
CA LEU A 237 -2.04 5.55 18.95
C LEU A 237 -2.66 6.85 19.53
N SER A 238 -3.96 6.88 19.83
CA SER A 238 -4.64 8.02 20.48
C SER A 238 -4.67 7.88 22.00
#